data_AF-A0A1B0DBS0-F1
#
_entry.id   AF-A0A1B0DBS0-F1
#
_cell.length_a   1.000
_cell.length_b   1.000
_cell.length_c   1.000
_cell.angle_alpha   90.00
_cell.angle_beta   90.00
_cell.angle_gamma   90.00
#
_symmetry.space_group_name_H-M   'P 1'
#
loop_
_entity.id
_entity.type
_entity.pdbx_description
1 polymer ?
#
loop_
_entity_poly.entity_id
_entity_poly.type
_entity_poly.pdbx_seq_one_letter_code
_entity_poly.pdbx_strand_id
1 'polypeptide(L)'
;MMSKKLRNDSNLNTSEIGEYIISDYGYGKDNVKLLHVVRNGPVHAIKELEVGSHLKLYDKKDYLYGDNSDIVATDSQKNTIYLLAKKYGVKSPEDFALLLCAHFLSKYSHVKEVSVQVVEYPWKRIGSGDGPFKQLHNHAFIFAPTATRYCTVTHARTGKQSQCA
;
A
#
# COMPACT_ATOMS: atom_id res chain seq x y z
N MET A 1 -0.22 29.84 -24.99
CA MET A 1 -0.85 28.83 -25.86
C MET A 1 -2.06 28.25 -25.14
N MET A 2 -3.18 28.09 -25.85
CA MET A 2 -4.56 28.11 -25.34
C MET A 2 -4.93 27.01 -24.33
N SER A 3 -5.54 27.43 -23.22
CA SER A 3 -6.41 26.60 -22.39
C SER A 3 -7.63 26.17 -23.21
N LYS A 4 -7.75 24.86 -23.48
CA LYS A 4 -8.98 24.30 -24.02
C LYS A 4 -9.99 24.28 -22.88
N LYS A 5 -10.85 25.31 -22.84
CA LYS A 5 -12.16 25.24 -22.20
C LYS A 5 -12.81 23.92 -22.60
N LEU A 6 -13.14 23.08 -21.62
CA LEU A 6 -14.01 21.93 -21.78
C LEU A 6 -15.28 22.44 -22.48
N ARG A 7 -15.53 21.95 -23.69
CA ARG A 7 -16.76 22.24 -24.42
C ARG A 7 -17.91 21.68 -23.60
N ASN A 8 -18.92 22.52 -23.38
CA ASN A 8 -20.20 22.09 -22.86
C ASN A 8 -20.94 21.40 -24.01
N ASP A 9 -20.64 20.13 -24.25
CA ASP A 9 -21.26 19.32 -25.30
C ASP A 9 -22.63 18.82 -24.79
N SER A 10 -23.59 19.72 -24.65
CA SER A 10 -24.98 19.42 -24.27
C SER A 10 -25.80 18.80 -25.41
N ASN A 11 -25.15 18.23 -26.43
CA ASN A 11 -25.79 17.67 -27.64
C ASN A 11 -25.07 16.42 -28.18
N LEU A 12 -24.31 15.69 -27.35
CA LEU A 12 -23.90 14.34 -27.72
C LEU A 12 -25.10 13.41 -27.51
N ASN A 13 -25.67 12.97 -28.62
CA ASN A 13 -26.68 11.92 -28.67
C ASN A 13 -26.06 10.67 -28.03
N THR A 14 -26.45 10.39 -26.78
CA THR A 14 -25.81 9.38 -25.92
C THR A 14 -26.02 7.95 -26.42
N SER A 15 -26.79 7.79 -27.50
CA SER A 15 -27.09 6.52 -28.17
C SER A 15 -26.03 6.02 -29.16
N GLU A 16 -25.02 6.82 -29.52
CA GLU A 16 -23.95 6.41 -30.48
C GLU A 16 -22.60 6.10 -29.85
N ILE A 17 -22.42 6.41 -28.57
CA ILE A 17 -21.22 6.02 -27.82
C ILE A 17 -21.56 4.67 -27.19
N GLY A 18 -20.98 3.58 -27.71
CA GLY A 18 -21.16 2.25 -27.14
C GLY A 18 -20.97 2.26 -25.62
N GLU A 19 -21.82 1.55 -24.89
CA GLU A 19 -21.79 1.50 -23.43
C GLU A 19 -20.44 0.94 -22.97
N TYR A 20 -19.58 1.81 -22.44
CA TYR A 20 -18.27 1.39 -21.93
C TYR A 20 -18.37 0.93 -20.49
N ILE A 21 -17.85 -0.27 -20.21
CA ILE A 21 -17.84 -0.86 -18.87
C ILE A 21 -16.40 -0.89 -18.35
N ILE A 22 -16.20 -0.39 -17.13
CA ILE A 22 -14.90 -0.49 -16.44
C ILE A 22 -14.69 -1.94 -16.00
N SER A 23 -13.74 -2.63 -16.65
CA SER A 23 -13.40 -4.03 -16.38
C SER A 23 -12.58 -4.21 -15.10
N ASP A 24 -11.61 -3.32 -14.85
CA ASP A 24 -10.85 -3.27 -13.60
C ASP A 24 -10.50 -1.82 -13.23
N TYR A 25 -10.31 -1.59 -11.95
CA TYR A 25 -10.06 -0.27 -11.36
C TYR A 25 -9.38 -0.42 -10.00
N GLY A 26 -8.74 0.65 -9.57
CA GLY A 26 -8.01 0.71 -8.33
C GLY A 26 -7.02 1.86 -8.37
N TYR A 27 -6.71 2.39 -7.20
CA TYR A 27 -5.76 3.48 -7.04
C TYR A 27 -4.98 3.30 -5.75
N GLY A 28 -3.84 3.96 -5.63
CA GLY A 28 -2.94 3.66 -4.53
C GLY A 28 -1.74 4.55 -4.40
N LYS A 29 -0.83 4.12 -3.52
CA LYS A 29 0.48 4.71 -3.32
C LYS A 29 1.54 3.63 -3.35
N ASP A 30 2.50 3.78 -4.25
CA ASP A 30 3.67 2.92 -4.36
C ASP A 30 4.94 3.61 -3.83
N ASN A 31 6.00 2.83 -3.70
CA ASN A 31 7.35 3.25 -3.31
C ASN A 31 7.40 3.95 -1.94
N VAL A 32 6.55 3.55 -0.99
CA VAL A 32 6.60 4.06 0.38
C VAL A 32 7.71 3.33 1.14
N LYS A 33 8.89 3.94 1.20
CA LYS A 33 10.06 3.40 1.90
C LYS A 33 10.05 3.77 3.39
N LEU A 34 10.28 2.80 4.27
CA LEU A 34 10.38 3.03 5.70
C LEU A 34 11.46 2.14 6.33
N LEU A 35 12.21 2.70 7.28
CA LEU A 35 13.14 1.98 8.14
C LEU A 35 12.60 1.97 9.57
N HIS A 36 12.23 0.79 10.06
CA HIS A 36 11.82 0.59 11.45
C HIS A 36 13.02 0.16 12.31
N VAL A 37 13.30 0.91 13.38
CA VAL A 37 14.43 0.67 14.30
C VAL A 37 13.93 0.36 15.70
N VAL A 38 14.34 -0.79 16.24
CA VAL A 38 14.12 -1.18 17.64
C VAL A 38 15.44 -1.03 18.40
N ARG A 39 15.43 -0.32 19.53
CA ARG A 39 16.63 -0.08 20.36
C ARG A 39 16.48 -0.80 21.69
N ASN A 40 17.34 -1.79 21.96
CA ASN A 40 17.40 -2.54 23.20
C ASN A 40 18.77 -2.28 23.86
N GLY A 41 18.87 -1.19 24.62
CA GLY A 41 20.15 -0.70 25.12
C GLY A 41 21.12 -0.40 23.96
N PRO A 42 22.37 -0.88 23.98
CA PRO A 42 23.34 -0.63 22.92
C PRO A 42 23.04 -1.42 21.63
N VAL A 43 22.24 -2.50 21.70
CA VAL A 43 21.95 -3.37 20.56
C VAL A 43 20.69 -2.90 19.85
N HIS A 44 20.84 -2.51 18.57
CA HIS A 44 19.74 -2.06 17.72
C HIS A 44 19.36 -3.16 16.74
N ALA A 45 18.08 -3.28 16.38
CA ALA A 45 17.59 -4.09 15.27
C ALA A 45 16.87 -3.21 14.25
N ILE A 46 16.99 -3.55 12.97
CA ILE A 46 16.38 -2.80 11.88
C ILE A 46 15.58 -3.71 10.96
N LYS A 47 14.55 -3.13 10.34
CA LYS A 47 13.89 -3.64 9.13
C LYS A 47 13.58 -2.47 8.23
N GLU A 48 14.02 -2.55 6.99
CA GLU A 48 13.63 -1.59 5.96
C GLU A 48 12.65 -2.27 5.01
N LEU A 49 11.53 -1.60 4.77
CA LEU A 49 10.49 -2.04 3.87
C LEU A 49 10.23 -1.02 2.78
N GLU A 50 9.87 -1.50 1.60
CA GLU A 50 9.18 -0.74 0.56
C GLU A 50 7.75 -1.26 0.44
N VAL A 51 6.78 -0.36 0.55
CA VAL A 51 5.36 -0.70 0.64
C VAL A 51 4.58 -0.02 -0.48
N GLY A 52 3.70 -0.80 -1.12
CA GLY A 52 2.64 -0.32 -2.00
C GLY A 52 1.27 -0.64 -1.40
N SER A 53 0.33 0.30 -1.48
CA SER A 53 -1.07 0.10 -1.05
C SER A 53 -2.03 0.50 -2.16
N HIS A 54 -2.92 -0.41 -2.55
CA HIS A 54 -3.93 -0.20 -3.60
C HIS A 54 -5.33 -0.51 -3.06
N LEU A 55 -6.26 0.40 -3.30
CA LEU A 55 -7.64 0.33 -2.85
C LEU A 55 -8.58 0.22 -4.06
N LYS A 56 -9.59 -0.63 -3.96
CA LYS A 56 -10.78 -0.61 -4.83
C LYS A 56 -11.97 -0.16 -4.02
N LEU A 57 -12.72 0.81 -4.54
CA LEU A 57 -13.96 1.30 -3.90
C LEU A 57 -15.18 0.54 -4.42
N TYR A 58 -16.34 0.69 -3.78
CA TYR A 58 -17.58 0.13 -4.32
C TYR A 58 -18.09 0.94 -5.53
N ASP A 59 -18.13 2.26 -5.37
CA ASP A 59 -18.53 3.22 -6.41
C ASP A 59 -17.32 3.55 -7.33
N LYS A 60 -17.61 4.08 -8.52
CA LYS A 60 -16.64 4.55 -9.54
C LYS A 60 -16.91 6.00 -9.97
N LYS A 61 -17.69 6.76 -9.19
CA LYS A 61 -18.02 8.18 -9.44
C LYS A 61 -16.80 9.10 -9.56
N ASP A 62 -15.68 8.72 -8.96
CA ASP A 62 -14.38 9.34 -9.14
C ASP A 62 -13.89 9.24 -10.59
N TYR A 63 -14.02 8.07 -11.21
CA TYR A 63 -13.68 7.87 -12.63
C TYR A 63 -14.72 8.46 -13.58
N LEU A 64 -16.01 8.33 -13.27
CA LEU A 64 -17.10 8.71 -14.18
C LEU A 64 -17.40 10.21 -14.16
N TYR A 65 -17.31 10.85 -13.00
CA TYR A 65 -17.76 12.23 -12.78
C TYR A 65 -16.71 13.13 -12.11
N GLY A 66 -15.56 12.58 -11.73
CA GLY A 66 -14.53 13.33 -10.99
C GLY A 66 -14.93 13.64 -9.54
N ASP A 67 -15.90 12.91 -8.97
CA ASP A 67 -16.32 13.09 -7.59
C ASP A 67 -15.36 12.36 -6.63
N ASN A 68 -14.53 13.15 -5.93
CA ASN A 68 -13.52 12.66 -5.00
C ASN A 68 -14.03 12.44 -3.56
N SER A 69 -15.33 12.52 -3.29
CA SER A 69 -15.89 12.45 -1.92
C SER A 69 -15.57 11.15 -1.17
N ASP A 70 -15.37 10.03 -1.89
CA ASP A 70 -14.99 8.74 -1.32
C ASP A 70 -13.48 8.43 -1.47
N ILE A 71 -12.67 9.37 -1.97
CA ILE A 71 -11.25 9.14 -2.21
C ILE A 71 -10.45 9.28 -0.91
N VAL A 72 -9.78 8.20 -0.53
CA VAL A 72 -8.70 8.21 0.47
C VAL A 72 -7.42 8.68 -0.23
N ALA A 73 -7.13 9.98 -0.12
CA ALA A 73 -5.97 10.60 -0.75
C ALA A 73 -4.69 9.74 -0.61
N THR A 74 -3.91 9.62 -1.69
CA THR A 74 -2.73 8.74 -1.72
C THR A 74 -1.66 9.15 -0.69
N ASP A 75 -1.59 10.44 -0.35
CA ASP A 75 -0.76 10.93 0.75
C ASP A 75 -1.25 10.44 2.13
N SER A 76 -2.57 10.35 2.33
CA SER A 76 -3.15 9.77 3.55
C SER A 76 -2.84 8.28 3.67
N GLN A 77 -2.80 7.55 2.56
CA GLN A 77 -2.36 6.14 2.56
C GLN A 77 -0.89 6.02 3.00
N LYS A 78 0.01 6.83 2.43
CA LYS A 78 1.43 6.93 2.85
C LYS A 78 1.55 7.25 4.34
N ASN A 79 0.84 8.26 4.82
CA ASN A 79 0.87 8.67 6.24
C ASN A 79 0.37 7.55 7.16
N THR A 80 -0.66 6.81 6.72
CA THR A 80 -1.20 5.65 7.43
C THR A 80 -0.16 4.54 7.56
N ILE A 81 0.60 4.24 6.50
CA ILE A 81 1.69 3.27 6.53
C ILE A 81 2.73 3.64 7.60
N TYR A 82 3.19 4.90 7.61
CA TYR A 82 4.13 5.36 8.64
C TYR A 82 3.56 5.29 10.05
N LEU A 83 2.31 5.72 10.23
CA LEU A 83 1.63 5.72 11.53
C LEU A 83 1.49 4.30 12.09
N LEU A 84 1.11 3.33 11.26
CA LEU A 84 0.93 1.94 11.69
C LEU A 84 2.27 1.25 11.96
N ALA A 85 3.30 1.51 11.15
CA ALA A 85 4.65 1.05 11.42
C ALA A 85 5.16 1.56 12.77
N LYS A 86 4.92 2.83 13.10
CA LYS A 86 5.30 3.42 14.39
C LYS A 86 4.49 2.84 15.56
N LYS A 87 3.18 2.63 15.37
CA LYS A 87 2.26 2.21 16.44
C LYS A 87 2.39 0.73 16.80
N TYR A 88 2.54 -0.15 15.81
CA TYR A 88 2.51 -1.60 16.00
C TYR A 88 3.88 -2.27 15.75
N GLY A 89 4.83 -1.52 15.20
CA GLY A 89 6.11 -2.07 14.76
C GLY A 89 6.00 -2.86 13.46
N VAL A 90 7.13 -3.42 13.04
CA VAL A 90 7.24 -4.26 11.84
C VAL A 90 7.93 -5.57 12.23
N LYS A 91 7.20 -6.68 12.18
CA LYS A 91 7.74 -8.03 12.48
C LYS A 91 8.17 -8.76 11.22
N SER A 92 7.28 -8.82 10.24
CA SER A 92 7.55 -9.37 8.92
C SER A 92 6.75 -8.61 7.85
N PRO A 93 7.10 -8.76 6.55
CA PRO A 93 6.31 -8.21 5.45
C PRO A 93 4.85 -8.63 5.50
N GLU A 94 4.58 -9.91 5.77
CA GLU A 94 3.24 -10.52 5.75
C GLU A 94 2.37 -9.99 6.88
N ASP A 95 2.89 -9.96 8.11
CA ASP A 95 2.18 -9.40 9.27
C ASP A 95 1.83 -7.92 9.05
N PHE A 96 2.77 -7.16 8.48
CA PHE A 96 2.56 -5.74 8.24
C PHE A 96 1.56 -5.49 7.10
N ALA A 97 1.61 -6.28 6.03
CA ALA A 97 0.62 -6.21 4.95
C ALA A 97 -0.79 -6.55 5.44
N LEU A 98 -0.95 -7.60 6.26
CA LEU A 98 -2.23 -7.96 6.88
C LEU A 98 -2.78 -6.84 7.77
N LEU A 99 -1.92 -6.21 8.59
CA LEU A 99 -2.28 -5.06 9.42
C LEU A 99 -2.80 -3.89 8.58
N LEU A 100 -2.12 -3.57 7.48
CA LEU A 100 -2.52 -2.49 6.57
C LEU A 100 -3.87 -2.80 5.90
N CYS A 101 -4.05 -4.00 5.34
CA CYS A 101 -5.32 -4.44 4.76
C CYS A 101 -6.46 -4.32 5.77
N ALA A 102 -6.26 -4.84 6.99
CA ALA A 102 -7.26 -4.77 8.05
C ALA A 102 -7.58 -3.32 8.46
N HIS A 103 -6.58 -2.43 8.49
CA HIS A 103 -6.81 -1.02 8.81
C HIS A 103 -7.69 -0.33 7.76
N PHE A 104 -7.34 -0.42 6.47
CA PHE A 104 -8.12 0.25 5.42
C PHE A 104 -9.55 -0.30 5.35
N LEU A 105 -9.73 -1.62 5.47
CA LEU A 105 -11.05 -2.24 5.52
C LEU A 105 -11.83 -1.95 6.81
N SER A 106 -11.19 -1.67 7.95
CA SER A 106 -11.94 -1.28 9.16
C SER A 106 -12.28 0.21 9.17
N LYS A 107 -11.39 1.06 8.63
CA LYS A 107 -11.51 2.52 8.67
C LYS A 107 -12.46 3.10 7.64
N TYR A 108 -12.49 2.53 6.42
CA TYR A 108 -13.24 3.10 5.29
C TYR A 108 -14.29 2.11 4.77
N SER A 109 -15.56 2.31 5.13
CA SER A 109 -16.67 1.44 4.75
C SER A 109 -16.84 1.32 3.22
N HIS A 110 -16.57 2.39 2.47
CA HIS A 110 -16.67 2.44 1.01
C HIS A 110 -15.52 1.73 0.27
N VAL A 111 -14.45 1.32 0.97
CA VAL A 111 -13.39 0.48 0.40
C VAL A 111 -13.88 -0.96 0.33
N LYS A 112 -13.86 -1.53 -0.87
CA LYS A 112 -14.30 -2.89 -1.21
C LYS A 112 -13.17 -3.91 -1.06
N GLU A 113 -11.98 -3.56 -1.55
CA GLU A 113 -10.81 -4.44 -1.60
C GLU A 113 -9.55 -3.63 -1.36
N VAL A 114 -8.58 -4.26 -0.70
CA VAL A 114 -7.27 -3.68 -0.39
C VAL A 114 -6.20 -4.69 -0.79
N SER A 115 -5.26 -4.27 -1.62
CA SER A 115 -4.05 -5.01 -1.96
C SER A 115 -2.84 -4.27 -1.41
N VAL A 116 -1.98 -4.96 -0.68
CA VAL A 116 -0.75 -4.39 -0.10
C VAL A 116 0.42 -5.24 -0.53
N GLN A 117 1.39 -4.60 -1.17
CA GLN A 117 2.66 -5.19 -1.58
C GLN A 117 3.75 -4.71 -0.64
N VAL A 118 4.59 -5.62 -0.16
CA VAL A 118 5.69 -5.28 0.75
C VAL A 118 6.94 -6.02 0.33
N VAL A 119 8.04 -5.28 0.22
CA VAL A 119 9.38 -5.80 -0.05
C VAL A 119 10.27 -5.48 1.15
N GLU A 120 10.95 -6.48 1.72
CA GLU A 120 11.95 -6.30 2.78
C GLU A 120 13.34 -6.18 2.17
N TYR A 121 14.03 -5.09 2.51
CA TYR A 121 15.38 -4.84 2.06
C TYR A 121 16.36 -5.74 2.84
N PRO A 122 17.24 -6.49 2.16
CA PRO A 122 18.01 -7.58 2.76
C PRO A 122 19.26 -7.07 3.50
N TRP A 123 19.03 -6.33 4.58
CA TRP A 123 20.08 -5.92 5.51
C TRP A 123 20.55 -7.11 6.34
N LYS A 124 21.87 -7.30 6.41
CA LYS A 124 22.51 -8.27 7.31
C LYS A 124 23.35 -7.54 8.34
N ARG A 125 23.32 -8.03 9.59
CA ARG A 125 24.16 -7.48 10.66
C ARG A 125 25.61 -7.87 10.41
N ILE A 126 26.52 -6.91 10.53
CA ILE A 126 27.95 -7.16 10.39
C ILE A 126 28.47 -7.84 11.66
N GLY A 127 29.43 -8.75 11.54
CA GLY A 127 30.13 -9.35 12.67
C GLY A 127 31.57 -9.74 12.32
N SER A 128 32.35 -10.15 13.32
CA SER A 128 33.75 -10.59 13.18
C SER A 128 34.01 -11.95 13.85
N GLY A 129 35.15 -12.59 13.51
CA GLY A 129 35.63 -13.87 14.05
C GLY A 129 35.40 -15.09 13.14
N ASP A 130 36.07 -16.21 13.44
CA ASP A 130 35.98 -17.46 12.65
C ASP A 130 34.67 -18.23 12.93
N GLY A 131 34.04 -18.71 11.84
CA GLY A 131 32.71 -19.35 11.82
C GLY A 131 31.57 -18.35 11.58
N PRO A 132 30.29 -18.78 11.51
CA PRO A 132 29.18 -17.86 11.33
C PRO A 132 29.02 -16.94 12.56
N PHE A 133 29.68 -15.78 12.51
CA PHE A 133 29.45 -14.55 13.29
C PHE A 133 29.34 -14.70 14.83
N LYS A 134 30.45 -15.03 15.51
CA LYS A 134 30.48 -15.08 17.00
C LYS A 134 30.33 -13.70 17.67
N GLN A 135 30.78 -12.61 17.05
CA GLN A 135 30.65 -11.25 17.60
C GLN A 135 29.92 -10.35 16.62
N LEU A 136 28.61 -10.21 16.81
CA LEU A 136 27.75 -9.35 16.01
C LEU A 136 27.87 -7.89 16.46
N HIS A 137 27.96 -6.95 15.51
CA HIS A 137 28.02 -5.52 15.82
C HIS A 137 26.69 -5.03 16.39
N ASN A 138 26.78 -4.17 17.39
CA ASN A 138 25.63 -3.63 18.12
C ASN A 138 24.60 -2.94 17.21
N HIS A 139 25.06 -2.19 16.21
CA HIS A 139 24.20 -1.34 15.36
C HIS A 139 24.74 -1.10 13.94
N ALA A 140 25.58 -2.01 13.40
CA ALA A 140 26.11 -1.87 12.04
C ALA A 140 25.58 -3.00 11.14
N PHE A 141 25.18 -2.61 9.94
CA PHE A 141 24.50 -3.47 8.97
C PHE A 141 25.08 -3.23 7.57
N ILE A 142 25.08 -4.26 6.75
CA ILE A 142 25.49 -4.22 5.34
C ILE A 142 24.32 -4.66 4.47
N PHE A 143 24.14 -3.97 3.34
CA PHE A 143 23.14 -4.35 2.36
C PHE A 143 23.64 -5.59 1.61
N ALA A 144 22.91 -6.70 1.71
CA ALA A 144 23.36 -8.00 1.20
C ALA A 144 22.28 -8.65 0.32
N PRO A 145 22.15 -8.26 -0.97
CA PRO A 145 21.08 -8.66 -1.85
C PRO A 145 21.24 -10.09 -2.39
N THR A 146 21.41 -11.06 -1.49
CA THR A 146 21.49 -12.48 -1.83
C THR A 146 20.13 -13.06 -2.21
N ALA A 147 19.06 -12.54 -1.60
CA ALA A 147 17.67 -12.88 -1.91
C ALA A 147 16.78 -11.73 -1.43
N THR A 148 15.68 -11.49 -2.13
CA THR A 148 14.68 -10.48 -1.76
C THR A 148 13.45 -11.16 -1.20
N ARG A 149 13.08 -10.84 0.04
CA ARG A 149 11.83 -11.28 0.64
C ARG A 149 10.74 -10.27 0.31
N TYR A 150 9.62 -10.75 -0.22
CA TYR A 150 8.47 -9.92 -0.53
C TYR A 150 7.17 -10.69 -0.30
N CYS A 151 6.07 -9.96 -0.14
CA CYS A 151 4.73 -10.53 -0.12
C CYS A 151 3.72 -9.58 -0.74
N THR A 152 2.61 -10.14 -1.22
CA THR A 152 1.41 -9.40 -1.60
C THR A 152 0.24 -10.00 -0.84
N VAL A 153 -0.52 -9.16 -0.15
CA VAL A 153 -1.74 -9.55 0.56
C VAL A 153 -2.91 -8.79 -0.04
N THR A 154 -3.90 -9.53 -0.51
CA THR A 154 -5.17 -8.96 -0.98
C THR A 154 -6.29 -9.40 -0.06
N HIS A 155 -7.09 -8.44 0.40
CA HIS A 155 -8.26 -8.71 1.23
C HIS A 155 -9.45 -7.93 0.68
N ALA A 156 -10.53 -8.65 0.38
CA ALA A 156 -11.80 -8.07 -0.05
C ALA A 156 -12.85 -8.26 1.04
N ARG A 157 -13.80 -7.33 1.17
CA ARG A 157 -14.96 -7.52 2.04
C ARG A 157 -15.79 -8.70 1.54
N THR A 158 -15.99 -9.69 2.39
CA THR A 158 -16.99 -10.73 2.17
C THR A 158 -18.39 -10.18 2.50
N GLY A 159 -19.15 -9.83 1.47
CA GLY A 159 -20.56 -9.44 1.57
C GLY A 159 -21.26 -9.68 0.24
N LYS A 160 -22.37 -10.43 0.28
CA LYS A 160 -23.23 -10.79 -0.88
C LYS A 160 -23.42 -9.56 -1.77
N GLN A 161 -23.20 -9.74 -3.08
CA GLN A 161 -23.76 -8.81 -4.06
C GLN A 161 -25.26 -8.77 -3.81
N SER A 162 -25.76 -7.65 -3.29
CA SER A 162 -27.17 -7.31 -3.45
C SER A 162 -27.37 -7.08 -4.95
N GLN A 163 -27.65 -8.15 -5.69
CA GLN A 163 -28.30 -8.04 -6.98
C GLN A 163 -29.67 -7.43 -6.69
N CYS A 164 -29.79 -6.12 -6.86
CA CYS A 164 -31.10 -5.52 -7.06
C CYS A 164 -31.53 -5.90 -8.48
N ALA A 165 -32.62 -6.67 -8.55
CA ALA A 165 -33.45 -6.79 -9.74
C ALA A 165 -34.14 -5.46 -10.05
#